data_AF-A0A933EKB4-F1
#
_entry.id   AF-A0A933EKB4-F1
#
_cell.length_a   1.000
_cell.length_b   1.000
_cell.length_c   1.000
_cell.angle_alpha   90.00
_cell.angle_beta   90.00
_cell.angle_gamma   90.00
#
_symmetry.space_group_name_H-M   'P 1'
#
loop_
_entity.id
_entity.type
_entity.pdbx_description
1 polymer ?
#
loop_
_entity_poly.entity_id
_entity_poly.type
_entity_poly.pdbx_seq_one_letter_code
_entity_poly.pdbx_strand_id
1 'polypeptide(L)'
;MIRIQDIAAHVGNTVTLQGWLYALTDKGKLQFLQVRDGTGVVQCVVFKKDVPEEVFEAAAKLTQESSLEVTGTVRADPRAPGTPGGFELGVSDVRPVQVATEYPITPKEHGVEFLMDWRHLWIRSSRQWAILRIRATIMRAIREWLDGNGFLEMSTPIITPSAAEGASTLFALDYFGENAYLAQSGQLYNEANIGAFGKVYCFGPTFRAEKSKTRRHLTEFWMVEPEIAYCDLDQLLVIEENFVSH
;
A
#
# COMPACT_ATOMS: atom_id res chain seq x y z
N MET A 1 -1.41 -1.03 24.64
CA MET A 1 -0.88 -0.72 23.29
C MET A 1 -1.96 -1.05 22.28
N ILE A 2 -2.19 -0.19 21.27
CA ILE A 2 -3.24 -0.39 20.24
C ILE A 2 -2.71 0.01 18.85
N ARG A 3 -3.49 -0.26 17.80
CA ARG A 3 -3.29 0.31 16.45
C ARG A 3 -4.20 1.52 16.25
N ILE A 4 -3.79 2.46 15.40
CA ILE A 4 -4.54 3.70 15.16
C ILE A 4 -5.93 3.42 14.57
N GLN A 5 -6.07 2.41 13.70
CA GLN A 5 -7.38 2.03 13.16
C GLN A 5 -8.44 1.68 14.22
N ASP A 6 -8.01 1.22 15.40
CA ASP A 6 -8.90 0.77 16.47
C ASP A 6 -9.20 1.86 17.50
N ILE A 7 -8.66 3.08 17.32
CA ILE A 7 -8.69 4.15 18.32
C ILE A 7 -10.10 4.52 18.81
N ALA A 8 -11.10 4.41 17.95
CA ALA A 8 -12.49 4.71 18.28
C ALA A 8 -13.03 3.82 19.41
N ALA A 9 -12.57 2.57 19.51
CA ALA A 9 -12.97 1.64 20.57
C ALA A 9 -12.33 1.94 21.93
N HIS A 10 -11.39 2.90 21.97
CA HIS A 10 -10.58 3.19 23.16
C HIS A 10 -10.81 4.59 23.73
N VAL A 11 -11.86 5.30 23.32
CA VAL A 11 -12.22 6.61 23.90
C VAL A 11 -12.30 6.55 25.42
N GLY A 12 -11.62 7.48 26.10
CA GLY A 12 -11.53 7.55 27.56
C GLY A 12 -10.45 6.66 28.19
N ASN A 13 -9.89 5.70 27.44
CA ASN A 13 -8.82 4.83 27.93
C ASN A 13 -7.44 5.44 27.67
N THR A 14 -6.50 5.13 28.57
CA THR A 14 -5.08 5.38 28.34
C THR A 14 -4.51 4.28 27.45
N VAL A 15 -3.86 4.67 26.36
CA VAL A 15 -3.27 3.77 25.37
C VAL A 15 -1.86 4.21 25.01
N THR A 16 -1.09 3.29 24.45
CA THR A 16 0.24 3.56 23.87
C THR A 16 0.18 3.25 22.38
N LEU A 17 0.67 4.17 21.57
CA LEU A 17 0.87 4.03 20.13
C LEU A 17 2.37 3.98 19.83
N GLN A 18 2.74 3.12 18.88
CA GLN A 18 4.10 3.05 18.35
C GLN A 18 4.06 3.35 16.86
N GLY A 19 4.90 4.26 16.40
CA GLY A 19 4.86 4.71 15.02
C GLY A 19 5.94 5.71 14.67
N TRP A 20 5.62 6.56 13.70
CA TRP A 20 6.51 7.59 13.18
C TRP A 20 5.81 8.95 13.21
N LEU A 21 6.58 9.99 13.52
CA LEU A 21 6.11 11.37 13.43
C LEU A 21 5.93 11.75 11.96
N TYR A 22 4.70 11.99 11.55
CA TYR A 22 4.38 12.44 10.19
C TYR A 22 4.58 13.95 10.04
N ALA A 23 4.11 14.72 11.02
CA ALA A 23 4.27 16.17 11.09
C ALA A 23 4.23 16.64 12.55
N LEU A 24 4.91 17.75 12.83
CA LEU A 24 4.91 18.43 14.12
C LEU A 24 4.51 19.88 13.93
N THR A 25 3.61 20.38 14.78
CA THR A 25 3.31 21.82 14.90
C THR A 25 3.48 22.23 16.36
N ASP A 26 4.37 23.19 16.61
CA ASP A 26 4.59 23.77 17.94
C ASP A 26 3.87 25.13 18.02
N LYS A 27 3.07 25.32 19.08
CA LYS A 27 2.35 26.56 19.41
C LYS A 27 2.66 27.02 20.84
N GLY A 28 3.92 26.95 21.25
CA GLY A 28 4.44 27.45 22.52
C GLY A 28 4.12 26.53 23.71
N LYS A 29 2.86 26.51 24.17
CA LYS A 29 2.44 25.65 25.28
C LYS A 29 1.87 24.30 24.84
N LEU A 30 1.55 24.18 23.55
CA LEU A 30 0.94 23.01 22.94
C LEU A 30 1.81 22.54 21.77
N GLN A 31 2.06 21.25 21.71
CA GLN A 31 2.68 20.60 20.55
C GLN A 31 1.70 19.57 19.98
N PHE A 32 1.51 19.63 18.67
CA PHE A 32 0.62 18.73 17.94
C PHE A 32 1.48 17.80 17.09
N LEU A 33 1.55 16.54 17.51
CA LEU A 33 2.29 15.49 16.83
C LEU A 33 1.29 14.70 15.99
N GLN A 34 1.42 14.70 14.68
CA GLN A 34 0.69 13.74 13.85
C GLN A 34 1.50 12.44 13.82
N VAL A 35 0.98 11.39 14.43
CA VAL A 35 1.66 10.09 14.52
C VAL A 35 1.02 9.10 13.55
N ARG A 36 1.83 8.48 12.69
CA ARG A 36 1.41 7.41 11.77
C ARG A 36 1.92 6.07 12.25
N ASP A 37 1.13 5.01 12.10
CA ASP A 37 1.54 3.64 12.44
C ASP A 37 1.41 2.65 11.28
N GLY A 38 0.90 3.11 10.13
CA GLY A 38 0.61 2.31 8.94
C GLY A 38 -0.85 1.88 8.81
N THR A 39 -1.61 1.83 9.91
CA THR A 39 -3.07 1.65 9.90
C THR A 39 -3.80 2.98 9.82
N GLY A 40 -3.16 4.06 10.28
CA GLY A 40 -3.74 5.39 10.25
C GLY A 40 -2.76 6.49 10.61
N VAL A 41 -3.32 7.68 10.83
CA VAL A 41 -2.64 8.87 11.37
C VAL A 41 -3.54 9.48 12.43
N VAL A 42 -3.00 9.80 13.60
CA VAL A 42 -3.75 10.45 14.69
C VAL A 42 -3.00 11.68 15.20
N GLN A 43 -3.75 12.71 15.61
CA GLN A 43 -3.20 13.84 16.34
C GLN A 43 -2.95 13.48 17.81
N CYS A 44 -1.73 13.66 18.27
CA CYS A 44 -1.32 13.57 19.67
C CYS A 44 -1.00 14.97 20.18
N VAL A 45 -1.72 15.41 21.21
CA VAL A 45 -1.63 16.76 21.79
C VAL A 45 -0.81 16.69 23.07
N VAL A 46 0.38 17.28 23.04
CA VAL A 46 1.24 17.43 24.22
C VAL A 46 1.01 18.83 24.78
N PHE A 47 0.39 18.91 25.97
CA PHE A 47 0.21 20.17 26.68
C PHE A 47 1.26 20.28 27.79
N LYS A 48 2.04 21.37 27.77
CA LYS A 48 3.17 21.57 28.70
C LYS A 48 2.83 21.42 30.18
N LYS A 49 1.58 21.69 30.59
CA LYS A 49 1.15 21.56 31.99
C LYS A 49 0.78 20.13 32.40
N ASP A 50 0.49 19.27 31.43
CA ASP A 50 -0.01 17.92 31.66
C ASP A 50 1.12 16.87 31.63
N VAL A 51 2.35 17.27 31.28
CA VAL A 51 3.52 16.39 31.17
C VAL A 51 4.74 16.99 31.88
N PRO A 52 5.71 16.16 32.32
CA PRO A 52 7.02 16.64 32.77
C PRO A 52 7.75 17.47 31.70
N GLU A 53 8.59 18.41 32.13
CA GLU A 53 9.37 19.27 31.20
C GLU A 53 10.22 18.43 30.23
N GLU A 54 10.82 17.34 30.72
CA GLU A 54 11.62 16.42 29.90
C GLU A 54 10.82 15.77 28.75
N VAL A 55 9.55 15.43 28.99
CA VAL A 55 8.66 14.85 27.97
C VAL A 55 8.29 15.91 26.94
N PHE A 56 8.00 17.14 27.39
CA PHE A 56 7.70 18.26 26.50
C PHE A 56 8.90 18.61 25.61
N GLU A 57 10.12 18.64 26.18
CA GLU A 57 11.35 18.86 25.42
C GLU A 57 11.68 17.69 24.47
N ALA A 58 11.43 16.44 24.88
CA ALA A 58 11.63 15.28 24.03
C ALA A 58 10.72 15.33 22.79
N ALA A 59 9.46 15.70 22.98
CA ALA A 59 8.51 15.90 21.89
C ALA A 59 8.94 17.05 20.95
N ALA A 60 9.46 18.15 21.50
CA ALA A 60 9.95 19.30 20.72
C ALA A 60 11.11 18.96 19.77
N LYS A 61 11.94 17.97 20.15
CA LYS A 61 13.15 17.56 19.41
C LYS A 61 12.84 16.60 18.26
N LEU A 62 11.63 16.04 18.21
CA LEU A 62 11.24 15.11 17.14
C LEU A 62 11.18 15.84 15.79
N THR A 63 11.71 15.17 14.78
CA THR A 63 11.66 15.59 13.38
C THR A 63 10.78 14.66 12.57
N GLN A 64 10.36 15.08 11.37
CA GLN A 64 9.62 14.24 10.43
C GLN A 64 10.31 12.87 10.27
N GLU A 65 9.52 11.81 10.34
CA GLU A 65 9.92 10.39 10.28
C GLU A 65 10.70 9.87 11.51
N SER A 66 10.82 10.65 12.59
CA SER A 66 11.29 10.11 13.87
C SER A 66 10.38 8.99 14.35
N SER A 67 10.95 7.87 14.82
CA SER A 67 10.18 6.79 15.44
C SER A 67 9.99 7.08 16.93
N LEU A 68 8.79 6.81 17.43
CA LEU A 68 8.39 7.16 18.79
C LEU A 68 7.36 6.18 19.34
N GLU A 69 7.33 6.11 20.67
CA GLU A 69 6.21 5.62 21.45
C GLU A 69 5.52 6.84 22.08
N VAL A 70 4.19 6.89 22.00
CA VAL A 70 3.40 7.95 22.63
C VAL A 70 2.29 7.33 23.46
N THR A 71 2.20 7.73 24.73
CA THR A 71 1.17 7.25 25.66
C THR A 71 0.28 8.42 26.05
N GLY A 72 -1.02 8.17 26.12
CA GLY A 72 -1.99 9.19 26.51
C GLY A 72 -3.42 8.67 26.53
N THR A 73 -4.35 9.55 26.88
CA THR A 73 -5.78 9.22 26.93
C THR A 73 -6.46 9.59 25.61
N VAL A 74 -7.19 8.65 25.03
CA VAL A 74 -7.95 8.89 23.79
C VAL A 74 -9.15 9.79 24.08
N ARG A 75 -9.33 10.83 23.27
CA ARG A 75 -10.44 11.78 23.35
C ARG A 75 -11.16 11.84 22.01
N ALA A 76 -12.48 11.92 22.06
CA ALA A 76 -13.27 12.27 20.88
C ALA A 76 -13.26 13.80 20.72
N ASP A 77 -12.79 14.30 19.58
CA ASP A 77 -12.93 15.68 19.14
C ASP A 77 -13.25 15.67 17.64
N PRO A 78 -14.48 16.04 17.22
CA PRO A 78 -14.87 16.06 15.82
C PRO A 78 -13.97 16.90 14.89
N ARG A 79 -13.16 17.81 15.45
CA ARG A 79 -12.22 18.65 14.71
C ARG A 79 -10.82 18.03 14.59
N ALA A 80 -10.55 16.94 15.30
CA ALA A 80 -9.24 16.30 15.28
C ALA A 80 -8.98 15.68 13.89
N PRO A 81 -7.86 16.08 13.22
CA PRO A 81 -7.50 15.54 11.92
C PRO A 81 -6.95 14.12 12.06
N GLY A 82 -6.96 13.38 10.96
CA GLY A 82 -6.37 12.05 10.91
C GLY A 82 -7.21 11.06 10.14
N THR A 83 -6.75 9.81 10.15
CA THR A 83 -7.45 8.65 9.61
C THR A 83 -7.29 7.52 10.62
N PRO A 84 -8.33 7.11 11.36
CA PRO A 84 -9.65 7.74 11.39
C PRO A 84 -9.59 9.16 12.01
N GLY A 85 -10.38 10.09 11.48
CA GLY A 85 -10.54 11.44 12.04
C GLY A 85 -11.52 11.46 13.22
N GLY A 86 -11.61 12.59 13.92
CA GLY A 86 -12.55 12.76 15.04
C GLY A 86 -12.03 12.29 16.41
N PHE A 87 -10.77 11.86 16.47
CA PHE A 87 -10.12 11.38 17.68
C PHE A 87 -8.72 11.98 17.82
N GLU A 88 -8.33 12.28 19.05
CA GLU A 88 -6.98 12.70 19.39
C GLU A 88 -6.49 12.00 20.66
N LEU A 89 -5.18 12.04 20.87
CA LEU A 89 -4.54 11.51 22.07
C LEU A 89 -4.06 12.67 22.94
N GLY A 90 -4.64 12.84 24.13
CA GLY A 90 -4.09 13.73 25.16
C GLY A 90 -2.87 13.08 25.79
N VAL A 91 -1.68 13.56 25.44
CA VAL A 91 -0.42 12.88 25.74
C VAL A 91 -0.02 13.02 27.20
N SER A 92 0.40 11.91 27.80
CA SER A 92 1.01 11.85 29.13
C SER A 92 2.51 11.50 29.09
N ASP A 93 2.96 10.81 28.03
CA ASP A 93 4.37 10.43 27.85
C ASP A 93 4.75 10.33 26.37
N VAL A 94 5.99 10.70 26.05
CA VAL A 94 6.59 10.62 24.70
C VAL A 94 7.99 10.05 24.84
N ARG A 95 8.23 8.92 24.19
CA ARG A 95 9.52 8.28 24.15
C ARG A 95 10.04 8.20 22.72
N PRO A 96 10.98 9.06 22.32
CA PRO A 96 11.69 8.89 21.06
C PRO A 96 12.42 7.54 21.05
N VAL A 97 12.20 6.75 20.00
CA VAL A 97 12.99 5.54 19.71
C VAL A 97 14.19 5.92 18.85
N GLN A 98 13.95 6.75 17.84
CA GLN A 98 14.98 7.36 17.00
C GLN A 98 14.52 8.75 16.56
N VAL A 99 15.36 9.76 16.76
CA VAL A 99 15.16 11.07 16.13
C VAL A 99 15.77 11.02 14.73
N ALA A 100 14.94 11.24 13.71
CA ALA A 100 15.40 11.21 12.33
C ALA A 100 16.24 12.46 12.00
N THR A 101 17.25 12.30 11.15
CA THR A 101 18.02 13.43 10.62
C THR A 101 17.83 13.49 9.12
N GLU A 102 17.62 14.69 8.58
CA GLU A 102 17.64 14.97 7.13
C GLU A 102 16.71 14.08 6.29
N TYR A 103 15.39 14.30 6.37
CA TYR A 103 14.43 13.61 5.50
C TYR A 103 14.31 14.31 4.13
N PRO A 104 14.61 13.64 2.99
CA PRO A 104 14.73 14.30 1.68
C PRO A 104 13.38 14.79 1.13
N ILE A 105 12.28 14.15 1.50
CA ILE A 105 10.92 14.52 1.04
C ILE A 105 10.31 15.51 2.04
N THR A 106 10.74 16.77 1.94
CA THR A 106 10.25 17.86 2.78
C THR A 106 8.75 18.15 2.54
N PRO A 107 8.05 18.87 3.44
CA PRO A 107 6.65 19.29 3.30
C PRO A 107 6.38 20.35 2.20
N LYS A 108 7.02 20.21 1.05
CA LYS A 108 6.85 21.02 -0.16
C LYS A 108 6.49 20.10 -1.31
N GLU A 109 5.96 20.67 -2.39
CA GLU A 109 5.75 19.89 -3.61
C GLU A 109 7.09 19.50 -4.23
N HIS A 110 7.16 18.26 -4.71
CA HIS A 110 8.31 17.70 -5.41
C HIS A 110 7.85 17.11 -6.73
N GLY A 111 8.73 17.17 -7.74
CA GLY A 111 8.48 16.52 -9.03
C GLY A 111 8.41 15.00 -8.91
N VAL A 112 7.65 14.36 -9.80
CA VAL A 112 7.48 12.89 -9.79
C VAL A 112 8.82 12.15 -9.97
N GLU A 113 9.73 12.68 -10.79
CA GLU A 113 11.05 12.07 -11.01
C GLU A 113 11.86 12.00 -9.71
N PHE A 114 11.99 13.12 -8.98
CA PHE A 114 12.62 13.15 -7.66
C PHE A 114 11.96 12.17 -6.67
N LEU A 115 10.62 12.12 -6.66
CA LEU A 115 9.89 11.22 -5.77
C LEU A 115 10.08 9.73 -6.12
N MET A 116 10.37 9.41 -7.39
CA MET A 116 10.71 8.06 -7.81
C MET A 116 12.11 7.64 -7.39
N ASP A 117 13.10 8.55 -7.41
CA ASP A 117 14.43 8.27 -6.85
C ASP A 117 14.34 7.93 -5.35
N TRP A 118 13.39 8.55 -4.66
CA TRP A 118 13.08 8.28 -3.25
C TRP A 118 11.87 7.37 -3.06
N ARG A 119 11.53 6.49 -4.02
CA ARG A 119 10.30 5.68 -3.96
C ARG A 119 10.11 4.95 -2.65
N HIS A 120 11.19 4.36 -2.11
CA HIS A 120 11.23 3.62 -0.85
C HIS A 120 10.88 4.47 0.40
N LEU A 121 10.98 5.80 0.32
CA LEU A 121 10.50 6.74 1.34
C LEU A 121 9.14 7.30 0.96
N TRP A 122 8.94 7.63 -0.32
CA TRP A 122 7.70 8.26 -0.81
C TRP A 122 6.46 7.39 -0.60
N ILE A 123 6.60 6.06 -0.56
CA ILE A 123 5.51 5.13 -0.20
C ILE A 123 4.82 5.47 1.13
N ARG A 124 5.51 6.19 2.03
CA ARG A 124 5.03 6.57 3.36
C ARG A 124 4.11 7.80 3.34
N SER A 125 4.08 8.54 2.23
CA SER A 125 3.19 9.69 2.06
C SER A 125 1.72 9.27 1.98
N SER A 126 0.82 10.13 2.45
CA SER A 126 -0.63 9.82 2.56
C SER A 126 -1.25 9.33 1.24
N ARG A 127 -0.91 9.97 0.11
CA ARG A 127 -1.42 9.57 -1.22
C ARG A 127 -0.92 8.20 -1.63
N GLN A 128 0.38 7.91 -1.46
CA GLN A 128 0.94 6.61 -1.83
C GLN A 128 0.44 5.49 -0.93
N TRP A 129 0.37 5.75 0.38
CA TRP A 129 -0.25 4.87 1.36
C TRP A 129 -1.69 4.51 0.98
N ALA A 130 -2.51 5.50 0.60
CA ALA A 130 -3.89 5.27 0.18
C ALA A 130 -3.97 4.44 -1.12
N ILE A 131 -3.19 4.78 -2.15
CA ILE A 131 -3.16 4.05 -3.42
C ILE A 131 -2.81 2.57 -3.22
N LEU A 132 -1.79 2.28 -2.40
CA LEU A 132 -1.36 0.90 -2.16
C LEU A 132 -2.40 0.10 -1.36
N ARG A 133 -3.13 0.73 -0.44
CA ARG A 133 -4.25 0.08 0.26
C ARG A 133 -5.45 -0.17 -0.66
N ILE A 134 -5.77 0.76 -1.55
CA ILE A 134 -6.78 0.56 -2.59
C ILE A 134 -6.37 -0.62 -3.49
N ARG A 135 -5.10 -0.65 -3.95
CA ARG A 135 -4.55 -1.76 -4.73
C ARG A 135 -4.71 -3.10 -3.99
N ALA A 136 -4.32 -3.17 -2.72
CA ALA A 136 -4.48 -4.39 -1.92
C ALA A 136 -5.96 -4.81 -1.78
N THR A 137 -6.87 -3.84 -1.65
CA THR A 137 -8.31 -4.09 -1.58
C THR A 137 -8.85 -4.64 -2.91
N ILE A 138 -8.47 -4.03 -4.04
CA ILE A 138 -8.83 -4.52 -5.38
C ILE A 138 -8.28 -5.94 -5.58
N MET A 139 -7.02 -6.19 -5.24
CA MET A 139 -6.41 -7.53 -5.37
C MET A 139 -7.13 -8.59 -4.53
N ARG A 140 -7.66 -8.21 -3.36
CA ARG A 140 -8.46 -9.11 -2.52
C ARG A 140 -9.85 -9.33 -3.12
N ALA A 141 -10.55 -8.27 -3.53
CA ALA A 141 -11.88 -8.36 -4.14
C ALA A 141 -11.87 -9.21 -5.43
N ILE A 142 -10.81 -9.08 -6.24
CA ILE A 142 -10.59 -9.92 -7.42
C ILE A 142 -10.58 -11.41 -7.06
N ARG A 143 -9.79 -11.79 -6.04
CA ARG A 143 -9.71 -13.19 -5.59
C ARG A 143 -11.02 -13.65 -4.99
N GLU A 144 -11.61 -12.85 -4.09
CA GLU A 144 -12.89 -13.15 -3.45
C GLU A 144 -14.00 -13.42 -4.49
N TRP A 145 -14.06 -12.61 -5.56
CA TRP A 145 -15.03 -12.79 -6.62
C TRP A 145 -14.73 -14.03 -7.47
N LEU A 146 -13.49 -14.22 -7.92
CA LEU A 146 -13.12 -15.36 -8.77
C LEU A 146 -13.28 -16.69 -8.04
N ASP A 147 -12.77 -16.80 -6.81
CA ASP A 147 -12.93 -17.97 -5.95
C ASP A 147 -14.43 -18.23 -5.66
N GLY A 148 -15.18 -17.17 -5.34
CA GLY A 148 -16.62 -17.24 -5.09
C GLY A 148 -17.45 -17.67 -6.31
N ASN A 149 -16.94 -17.46 -7.53
CA ASN A 149 -17.57 -17.86 -8.80
C ASN A 149 -17.02 -19.17 -9.37
N GLY A 150 -16.27 -19.93 -8.57
CA GLY A 150 -15.81 -21.28 -8.88
C GLY A 150 -14.60 -21.33 -9.82
N PHE A 151 -13.82 -20.26 -9.91
CA PHE A 151 -12.50 -20.30 -10.54
C PHE A 151 -11.46 -20.84 -9.57
N LEU A 152 -10.39 -21.42 -10.09
CA LEU A 152 -9.22 -21.84 -9.32
C LEU A 152 -7.98 -21.00 -9.68
N GLU A 153 -7.29 -20.44 -8.68
CA GLU A 153 -6.00 -19.75 -8.89
C GLU A 153 -4.92 -20.77 -9.29
N MET A 154 -4.40 -20.65 -10.51
CA MET A 154 -3.34 -21.48 -11.07
C MET A 154 -2.10 -20.63 -11.32
N SER A 155 -0.97 -21.03 -10.75
CA SER A 155 0.31 -20.35 -10.97
C SER A 155 0.89 -20.73 -12.33
N THR A 156 0.90 -19.79 -13.27
CA THR A 156 1.54 -19.96 -14.59
C THR A 156 3.03 -19.61 -14.52
N PRO A 157 3.89 -20.28 -15.30
CA PRO A 157 5.33 -20.00 -15.28
C PRO A 157 5.64 -18.61 -15.85
N ILE A 158 6.63 -17.95 -15.24
CA ILE A 158 7.12 -16.62 -15.68
C ILE A 158 8.27 -16.73 -16.68
N ILE A 159 9.11 -17.75 -16.55
CA ILE A 159 10.18 -18.04 -17.51
C ILE A 159 9.61 -19.02 -18.54
N THR A 160 9.50 -18.57 -19.80
CA THR A 160 8.89 -19.32 -20.89
C THR A 160 9.86 -19.46 -22.07
N PRO A 161 9.84 -20.59 -22.81
CA PRO A 161 10.63 -20.76 -24.03
C PRO A 161 10.05 -19.99 -25.24
N SER A 162 8.81 -19.49 -25.15
CA SER A 162 8.08 -18.92 -26.29
C SER A 162 7.37 -17.60 -25.98
N ALA A 163 7.17 -16.80 -27.03
CA ALA A 163 6.38 -15.58 -27.01
C ALA A 163 4.87 -15.88 -26.94
N ALA A 164 4.11 -15.15 -26.11
CA ALA A 164 2.65 -15.27 -26.06
C ALA A 164 1.95 -14.21 -26.94
N GLU A 165 2.39 -12.94 -26.89
CA GLU A 165 1.77 -11.81 -27.59
C GLU A 165 2.62 -11.29 -28.78
N GLY A 166 3.59 -12.08 -29.23
CA GLY A 166 4.49 -11.75 -30.32
C GLY A 166 5.92 -11.38 -29.89
N ALA A 167 6.87 -11.56 -30.81
CA ALA A 167 8.30 -11.52 -30.50
C ALA A 167 8.90 -10.11 -30.33
N SER A 168 8.12 -9.05 -30.58
CA SER A 168 8.64 -7.67 -30.63
C SER A 168 8.84 -7.01 -29.26
N THR A 169 8.20 -7.51 -28.20
CA THR A 169 8.20 -6.92 -26.85
C THR A 169 8.59 -7.94 -25.77
N LEU A 170 9.58 -8.80 -26.03
CA LEU A 170 10.07 -9.78 -25.07
C LEU A 170 11.33 -9.32 -24.33
N PHE A 171 11.40 -9.62 -23.03
CA PHE A 171 12.65 -9.63 -22.30
C PHE A 171 13.28 -11.02 -22.41
N ALA A 172 14.43 -11.10 -23.07
CA ALA A 172 15.21 -12.34 -23.17
C ALA A 172 16.19 -12.47 -21.99
N LEU A 173 16.43 -13.70 -21.55
CA LEU A 173 17.42 -14.05 -20.54
C LEU A 173 18.18 -15.32 -20.96
N ASP A 174 19.45 -15.40 -20.55
CA ASP A 174 20.21 -16.66 -20.59
C ASP A 174 19.71 -17.56 -19.46
N TYR A 175 19.25 -18.73 -19.84
CA TYR A 175 18.73 -19.76 -18.95
C TYR A 175 19.59 -21.01 -19.11
N PHE A 176 20.73 -21.03 -18.43
CA PHE A 176 21.70 -22.12 -18.46
C PHE A 176 22.27 -22.40 -19.87
N GLY A 177 22.53 -21.34 -20.64
CA GLY A 177 23.01 -21.45 -22.03
C GLY A 177 21.90 -21.64 -23.07
N GLU A 178 20.64 -21.68 -22.65
CA GLU A 178 19.47 -21.62 -23.53
C GLU A 178 18.79 -20.25 -23.45
N ASN A 179 18.09 -19.85 -24.51
CA ASN A 179 17.29 -18.62 -24.47
C ASN A 179 15.94 -18.89 -23.80
N ALA A 180 15.61 -18.09 -22.80
CA ALA A 180 14.26 -18.02 -22.26
C ALA A 180 13.77 -16.56 -22.24
N TYR A 181 12.48 -16.40 -21.99
CA TYR A 181 11.81 -15.10 -22.00
C TYR A 181 10.96 -14.92 -20.75
N LEU A 182 10.81 -13.66 -20.32
CA LEU A 182 9.82 -13.32 -19.31
C LEU A 182 8.43 -13.28 -19.92
N ALA A 183 7.46 -13.89 -19.24
CA ALA A 183 6.09 -14.04 -19.73
C ALA A 183 5.39 -12.68 -19.90
N GLN A 184 4.79 -12.49 -21.07
CA GLN A 184 3.91 -11.35 -21.36
C GLN A 184 2.50 -11.58 -20.79
N SER A 185 2.10 -12.84 -20.66
CA SER A 185 0.77 -13.31 -20.28
C SER A 185 0.84 -14.78 -19.86
N GLY A 186 -0.01 -15.19 -18.91
CA GLY A 186 -0.22 -16.58 -18.52
C GLY A 186 -1.27 -17.32 -19.37
N GLN A 187 -1.91 -16.65 -20.33
CA GLN A 187 -3.06 -17.14 -21.10
C GLN A 187 -2.85 -18.55 -21.68
N LEU A 188 -1.76 -18.79 -22.43
CA LEU A 188 -1.51 -20.09 -23.08
C LEU A 188 -1.42 -21.26 -22.08
N TYR A 189 -0.92 -21.00 -20.87
CA TYR A 189 -0.87 -22.01 -19.81
C TYR A 189 -2.25 -22.22 -19.18
N ASN A 190 -3.06 -21.15 -19.05
CA ASN A 190 -4.43 -21.28 -18.58
C ASN A 190 -5.33 -22.00 -19.58
N GLU A 191 -5.15 -21.83 -20.89
CA GLU A 191 -5.82 -22.60 -21.95
C GLU A 191 -5.56 -24.11 -21.78
N ALA A 192 -4.35 -24.51 -21.36
CA ALA A 192 -4.06 -25.90 -21.01
C ALA A 192 -4.75 -26.32 -19.70
N ASN A 193 -4.74 -25.45 -18.68
CA ASN A 193 -5.31 -25.74 -17.36
C ASN A 193 -6.83 -25.93 -17.41
N ILE A 194 -7.57 -25.19 -18.26
CA ILE A 194 -9.03 -25.36 -18.37
C ILE A 194 -9.45 -26.74 -18.85
N GLY A 195 -8.57 -27.45 -19.58
CA GLY A 195 -8.81 -28.85 -19.96
C GLY A 195 -8.91 -29.80 -18.76
N ALA A 196 -8.32 -29.45 -17.63
CA ALA A 196 -8.39 -30.22 -16.39
C ALA A 196 -9.39 -29.65 -15.37
N PHE A 197 -9.52 -28.32 -15.30
CA PHE A 197 -10.17 -27.64 -14.18
C PHE A 197 -11.43 -26.85 -14.57
N GLY A 198 -11.71 -26.68 -15.85
CA GLY A 198 -12.89 -25.96 -16.34
C GLY A 198 -12.81 -24.45 -16.19
N LYS A 199 -12.57 -23.90 -14.99
CA LYS A 199 -12.45 -22.47 -14.71
C LYS A 199 -11.19 -22.19 -13.90
N VAL A 200 -10.30 -21.38 -14.46
CA VAL A 200 -9.02 -21.05 -13.80
C VAL A 200 -8.72 -19.58 -13.96
N TYR A 201 -7.84 -19.05 -13.12
CA TYR A 201 -7.20 -17.77 -13.37
C TYR A 201 -5.76 -17.80 -12.89
N CYS A 202 -4.90 -16.99 -13.49
CA CYS A 202 -3.62 -16.66 -12.87
C CYS A 202 -3.61 -15.18 -12.45
N PHE A 203 -2.85 -14.87 -11.41
CA PHE A 203 -2.70 -13.51 -10.92
C PHE A 203 -1.24 -13.24 -10.55
N GLY A 204 -0.48 -12.67 -11.49
CA GLY A 204 0.96 -12.57 -11.35
C GLY A 204 1.58 -11.39 -12.10
N PRO A 205 2.91 -11.23 -11.99
CA PRO A 205 3.64 -10.24 -12.76
C PRO A 205 3.71 -10.63 -14.24
N THR A 206 3.64 -9.63 -15.11
CA THR A 206 3.82 -9.77 -16.55
C THR A 206 4.75 -8.69 -17.07
N PHE A 207 5.41 -9.02 -18.19
CA PHE A 207 6.52 -8.24 -18.69
C PHE A 207 6.31 -7.88 -20.17
N ARG A 208 6.41 -6.59 -20.49
CA ARG A 208 6.36 -6.10 -21.88
C ARG A 208 7.56 -5.22 -22.14
N ALA A 209 8.46 -5.65 -23.04
CA ALA A 209 9.64 -4.90 -23.44
C ALA A 209 9.29 -3.74 -24.41
N GLU A 210 8.31 -2.93 -24.03
CA GLU A 210 7.88 -1.78 -24.81
C GLU A 210 8.78 -0.57 -24.50
N LYS A 211 9.40 0.02 -25.54
CA LYS A 211 10.26 1.21 -25.39
C LYS A 211 9.48 2.51 -25.16
N SER A 212 8.14 2.46 -25.27
CA SER A 212 7.25 3.61 -25.21
C SER A 212 7.07 4.12 -23.79
N LYS A 213 7.78 5.19 -23.42
CA LYS A 213 7.65 5.84 -22.10
C LYS A 213 6.43 6.76 -22.06
N THR A 214 5.23 6.18 -21.93
CA THR A 214 3.98 6.93 -21.74
C THR A 214 3.45 6.80 -20.32
N ARG A 215 2.48 7.64 -19.95
CA ARG A 215 1.75 7.56 -18.67
C ARG A 215 0.88 6.30 -18.51
N ARG A 216 0.78 5.45 -19.53
CA ARG A 216 -0.08 4.24 -19.57
C ARG A 216 0.72 2.94 -19.66
N HIS A 217 2.04 2.99 -19.82
CA HIS A 217 2.86 1.80 -20.04
C HIS A 217 3.83 1.59 -18.88
N LEU A 218 3.97 0.33 -18.49
CA LEU A 218 4.98 -0.19 -17.58
C LEU A 218 5.62 -1.40 -18.24
N THR A 219 6.91 -1.61 -18.00
CA THR A 219 7.62 -2.79 -18.49
C THR A 219 7.38 -4.02 -17.65
N GLU A 220 7.00 -3.83 -16.38
CA GLU A 220 6.55 -4.84 -15.43
C GLU A 220 5.25 -4.34 -14.79
N PHE A 221 4.21 -5.16 -14.83
CA PHE A 221 2.93 -4.87 -14.21
C PHE A 221 2.26 -6.17 -13.75
N TRP A 222 1.09 -6.07 -13.14
CA TRP A 222 0.35 -7.24 -12.65
C TRP A 222 -0.90 -7.45 -13.50
N MET A 223 -1.13 -8.69 -13.91
CA MET A 223 -2.31 -9.11 -14.64
C MET A 223 -3.08 -10.17 -13.85
N VAL A 224 -4.40 -10.09 -13.93
CA VAL A 224 -5.31 -11.17 -13.58
C VAL A 224 -5.89 -11.69 -14.89
N GLU A 225 -5.79 -12.99 -15.11
CA GLU A 225 -6.09 -13.62 -16.40
C GLU A 225 -6.99 -14.85 -16.19
N PRO A 226 -8.32 -14.66 -16.12
CA PRO A 226 -9.28 -15.77 -16.04
C PRO A 226 -9.46 -16.46 -17.40
N GLU A 227 -9.61 -17.78 -17.39
CA GLU A 227 -9.85 -18.62 -18.56
C GLU A 227 -10.94 -19.67 -18.26
N ILE A 228 -11.83 -19.93 -19.22
CA ILE A 228 -13.08 -20.67 -18.99
C ILE A 228 -13.37 -21.66 -20.13
N ALA A 229 -13.42 -22.95 -19.82
CA ALA A 229 -13.87 -23.98 -20.76
C ALA A 229 -15.35 -23.80 -21.13
N TYR A 230 -15.66 -23.99 -22.43
CA TYR A 230 -17.01 -23.89 -22.99
C TYR A 230 -17.69 -22.51 -22.80
N CYS A 231 -16.89 -21.44 -22.66
CA CYS A 231 -17.39 -20.06 -22.61
C CYS A 231 -17.27 -19.41 -23.99
N ASP A 232 -18.38 -18.89 -24.51
CA ASP A 232 -18.36 -18.03 -25.69
C ASP A 232 -18.16 -16.55 -25.33
N LEU A 233 -18.07 -15.69 -26.35
CA LEU A 233 -17.81 -14.26 -26.16
C LEU A 233 -18.96 -13.55 -25.42
N ASP A 234 -20.21 -13.90 -25.70
CA ASP A 234 -21.36 -13.23 -25.08
C ASP A 234 -21.43 -13.57 -23.58
N GLN A 235 -21.14 -14.84 -23.25
CA GLN A 235 -20.98 -15.28 -21.86
C GLN A 235 -19.81 -14.59 -21.18
N LEU A 236 -18.66 -14.48 -21.85
CA LEU A 236 -17.46 -13.84 -21.31
C LEU A 236 -17.72 -12.37 -20.98
N LEU A 237 -18.38 -11.62 -21.86
CA LEU A 237 -18.71 -10.21 -21.63
C LEU A 237 -19.56 -10.00 -20.37
N VAL A 238 -20.54 -10.88 -20.13
CA VAL A 238 -21.36 -10.85 -18.91
C VAL A 238 -20.50 -11.14 -17.67
N ILE A 239 -19.57 -12.08 -17.76
CA ILE A 239 -18.66 -12.43 -16.66
C ILE A 239 -17.72 -11.25 -16.36
N GLU A 240 -17.15 -10.61 -17.38
CA GLU A 240 -16.29 -9.43 -17.24
C GLU A 240 -17.02 -8.23 -16.62
N GLU A 241 -18.25 -7.95 -17.05
CA GLU A 241 -19.06 -6.86 -16.48
C GLU A 241 -19.37 -7.11 -14.99
N ASN A 242 -19.75 -8.34 -14.65
CA ASN A 242 -20.01 -8.73 -13.26
C ASN A 242 -18.74 -8.68 -12.40
N PHE A 243 -17.58 -9.06 -12.97
CA PHE A 243 -16.29 -9.02 -12.30
C PHE A 243 -15.82 -7.60 -11.99
N VAL A 244 -15.93 -6.69 -12.97
CA VAL A 244 -15.50 -5.29 -12.81
C VAL A 244 -16.46 -4.50 -11.90
N SER A 245 -17.73 -4.89 -11.84
CA SER A 245 -18.75 -4.21 -11.03
C SER A 245 -18.73 -4.57 -9.54
N HIS A 246 -18.06 -5.66 -9.16
CA HIS A 246 -17.93 -6.12 -7.77
C HIS A 246 -16.90 -5.32 -6.97
#